data_AF-A0A351ZUI0-F1
#
_entry.id   AF-A0A351ZUI0-F1
#
_cell.length_a   1.000
_cell.length_b   1.000
_cell.length_c   1.000
_cell.angle_alpha   90.00
_cell.angle_beta   90.00
_cell.angle_gamma   90.00
#
_symmetry.space_group_name_H-M   'P 1'
#
loop_
_entity.id
_entity.type
_entity.pdbx_description
1 polymer ?
#
loop_
_entity_poly.entity_id
_entity_poly.type
_entity_poly.pdbx_seq_one_letter_code
_entity_poly.pdbx_strand_id
1 'polypeptide(L)'
;MKLLFLSLALLTSMATTLHDFSVRSIDGTTVDLSSYKGKVVLIVNVASFCGHTKQYLPLEKLYRSYKDKGLVILGFPANDFGAQEPGTDEEIKTFCTTKYDVTFPMFSKVVVKGSSKAPLFEFLTSGGGNPSLAGEIDWNFEKF
;
A
#
# COMPACT_ATOMS: atom_id res chain seq x y z
N MET A 1 2.61 57.93 13.76
CA MET A 1 2.08 56.96 12.80
C MET A 1 2.79 55.62 13.06
N LYS A 2 2.15 54.72 13.81
CA LYS A 2 2.75 53.42 14.20
C LYS A 2 2.67 52.47 13.01
N LEU A 3 3.81 52.09 12.43
CA LEU A 3 3.88 50.99 11.47
C LEU A 3 3.60 49.68 12.20
N LEU A 4 2.49 49.04 11.87
CA LEU A 4 2.19 47.66 12.28
C LEU A 4 2.96 46.71 11.35
N PHE A 5 3.92 45.97 11.89
CA PHE A 5 4.49 44.81 11.22
C PHE A 5 3.57 43.62 11.46
N LEU A 6 2.82 43.22 10.44
CA LEU A 6 2.04 41.99 10.45
C LEU A 6 2.99 40.84 10.09
N SER A 7 3.49 40.11 11.09
CA SER A 7 4.27 38.90 10.85
C SER A 7 3.34 37.80 10.35
N LEU A 8 3.41 37.52 9.04
CA LEU A 8 2.74 36.39 8.43
C LEU A 8 3.46 35.12 8.87
N ALA A 9 2.91 34.40 9.85
CA ALA A 9 3.37 33.05 10.16
C ALA A 9 3.03 32.15 8.97
N LEU A 10 4.06 31.69 8.24
CA LEU A 10 3.88 30.63 7.26
C LEU A 10 3.47 29.35 8.00
N LEU A 11 2.19 28.98 7.89
CA LEU A 11 1.75 27.62 8.14
C LEU A 11 2.28 26.75 7.00
N THR A 12 3.48 26.21 7.16
CA THR A 12 3.95 25.12 6.30
C THR A 12 3.07 23.92 6.59
N SER A 13 2.11 23.62 5.70
CA SER A 13 1.50 22.30 5.63
C SER A 13 2.63 21.28 5.49
N MET A 14 2.84 20.45 6.51
CA MET A 14 3.74 19.31 6.40
C MET A 14 3.13 18.38 5.35
N ALA A 15 3.80 18.24 4.21
CA ALA A 15 3.35 17.34 3.15
C ALA A 15 3.28 15.91 3.73
N THR A 16 2.11 15.28 3.62
CA THR A 16 1.92 13.87 4.00
C THR A 16 2.78 12.98 3.12
N THR A 17 3.46 12.02 3.73
CA THR A 17 4.30 11.03 3.06
C THR A 17 3.82 9.63 3.38
N LEU A 18 4.31 8.63 2.64
CA LEU A 18 4.07 7.22 2.94
C LEU A 18 4.40 6.86 4.40
N HIS A 19 5.39 7.52 5.01
CA HIS A 19 5.89 7.20 6.33
C HIS A 19 5.01 7.69 7.49
N ASP A 20 3.94 8.43 7.19
CA ASP A 20 3.00 8.94 8.18
C ASP A 20 1.83 7.96 8.43
N PHE A 21 1.77 6.85 7.69
CA PHE A 21 0.71 5.85 7.81
C PHE A 21 1.12 4.67 8.70
N SER A 22 0.13 4.17 9.44
CA SER A 22 0.18 2.89 10.14
C SER A 22 -0.91 1.98 9.59
N VAL A 23 -0.58 0.73 9.36
CA VAL A 23 -1.48 -0.28 8.78
C VAL A 23 -1.45 -1.55 9.61
N ARG A 24 -2.45 -2.42 9.42
CA ARG A 24 -2.50 -3.70 10.12
C ARG A 24 -1.85 -4.79 9.25
N SER A 25 -0.89 -5.53 9.80
CA SER A 25 -0.31 -6.70 9.16
C SER A 25 -1.37 -7.80 9.01
N ILE A 26 -1.13 -8.77 8.12
CA ILE A 26 -2.02 -9.92 7.95
C ILE A 26 -2.14 -10.77 9.24
N ASP A 27 -1.18 -10.62 10.16
CA ASP A 27 -1.18 -11.29 11.47
C ASP A 27 -1.85 -10.44 12.57
N GLY A 28 -2.46 -9.32 12.20
CA GLY A 28 -3.26 -8.49 13.09
C GLY A 28 -2.48 -7.49 13.94
N THR A 29 -1.17 -7.34 13.72
CA THR A 29 -0.31 -6.35 14.41
C THR A 29 -0.26 -5.02 13.67
N THR A 30 -0.14 -3.91 14.39
CA THR A 30 0.07 -2.60 13.76
C THR A 30 1.52 -2.47 13.27
N VAL A 31 1.69 -1.96 12.05
CA VAL A 31 2.97 -1.69 11.41
C VAL A 31 3.01 -0.24 10.96
N ASP A 32 3.99 0.51 11.48
CA ASP A 32 4.26 1.88 11.03
C ASP A 32 5.07 1.85 9.73
N LEU A 33 4.58 2.49 8.67
CA LEU A 33 5.27 2.54 7.38
C LEU A 33 6.52 3.42 7.41
N SER A 34 6.75 4.14 8.52
CA SER A 34 8.03 4.79 8.81
C SER A 34 9.20 3.80 8.92
N SER A 35 8.92 2.53 9.24
CA SER A 35 9.92 1.45 9.29
C SER A 35 10.57 1.15 7.91
N TYR A 36 9.94 1.56 6.82
CA TYR A 36 10.45 1.40 5.46
C TYR A 36 11.22 2.61 4.93
N LYS A 37 11.56 3.59 5.79
CA LYS A 37 12.41 4.74 5.39
C LYS A 37 13.73 4.27 4.76
N GLY A 38 14.10 4.88 3.65
CA GLY A 38 15.32 4.54 2.90
C GLY A 38 15.22 3.26 2.06
N LYS A 39 14.04 2.63 1.98
CA LYS A 39 13.76 1.52 1.07
C LYS A 39 13.04 2.01 -0.18
N VAL A 40 13.20 1.27 -1.27
CA VAL A 40 12.28 1.36 -2.40
C VAL A 40 11.07 0.50 -2.04
N VAL A 41 9.90 1.12 -1.95
CA VAL A 41 8.66 0.43 -1.56
C VAL A 41 7.77 0.30 -2.79
N LEU A 42 7.31 -0.91 -3.09
CA LEU A 42 6.32 -1.20 -4.11
C LEU A 42 5.04 -1.68 -3.41
N ILE A 43 3.96 -0.92 -3.51
CA ILE A 43 2.67 -1.28 -2.88
C ILE A 43 1.78 -1.91 -3.93
N VAL A 44 1.15 -3.03 -3.60
CA VAL A 44 0.29 -3.78 -4.53
C VAL A 44 -1.02 -4.16 -3.85
N ASN A 45 -2.17 -3.78 -4.42
CA ASN A 45 -3.45 -4.37 -4.01
C ASN A 45 -3.60 -5.75 -4.67
N VAL A 46 -3.90 -6.79 -3.90
CA VAL A 46 -3.83 -8.18 -4.38
C VAL A 46 -5.15 -8.94 -4.14
N ALA A 47 -5.31 -10.06 -4.85
CA ALA A 47 -6.47 -10.93 -4.77
C ALA A 47 -6.12 -12.40 -5.04
N SER A 48 -6.75 -13.35 -4.33
CA SER A 48 -6.53 -14.80 -4.50
C SER A 48 -7.31 -15.45 -5.65
N PHE A 49 -8.47 -14.89 -6.00
CA PHE A 49 -9.37 -15.45 -7.03
C PHE A 49 -9.50 -14.53 -8.25
N CYS A 50 -8.40 -13.90 -8.63
CA CYS A 50 -8.31 -12.99 -9.77
C CYS A 50 -7.63 -13.66 -10.97
N GLY A 51 -8.01 -13.28 -12.20
CA GLY A 51 -7.27 -13.68 -13.40
C GLY A 51 -5.79 -13.25 -13.37
N HIS A 52 -5.46 -12.23 -12.59
CA HIS A 52 -4.11 -11.71 -12.38
C HIS A 52 -3.36 -12.35 -11.21
N THR A 53 -3.96 -13.28 -10.44
CA THR A 53 -3.33 -13.84 -9.23
C THR A 53 -1.97 -14.48 -9.51
N LYS A 54 -1.73 -14.99 -10.73
CA LYS A 54 -0.40 -15.49 -11.13
C LYS A 54 0.72 -14.45 -11.07
N GLN A 55 0.40 -13.14 -10.97
CA GLN A 55 1.38 -12.07 -10.76
C GLN A 55 2.11 -12.17 -9.41
N TYR A 56 1.62 -12.95 -8.44
CA TYR A 56 2.40 -13.26 -7.22
C TYR A 56 3.78 -13.86 -7.56
N LEU A 57 3.88 -14.72 -8.58
CA LEU A 57 5.15 -15.37 -8.96
C LEU A 57 6.24 -14.36 -9.40
N PRO A 58 6.00 -13.46 -10.38
CA PRO A 58 6.99 -12.46 -10.75
C PRO A 58 7.24 -11.42 -9.64
N LEU A 59 6.22 -11.06 -8.83
CA LEU A 59 6.42 -10.17 -7.68
C LEU A 59 7.35 -10.80 -6.64
N GLU A 60 7.12 -12.06 -6.29
CA GLU A 60 7.97 -12.79 -5.35
C GLU A 60 9.39 -12.95 -5.89
N LYS A 61 9.54 -13.29 -7.18
CA LYS A 61 10.86 -13.33 -7.84
C LYS A 61 11.58 -11.98 -7.76
N LEU A 62 10.87 -10.89 -8.02
CA LEU A 62 11.42 -9.53 -7.94
C LEU A 62 11.85 -9.22 -6.50
N TYR A 63 11.00 -9.50 -5.52
CA TYR A 63 11.30 -9.27 -4.11
C TYR A 63 12.54 -10.05 -3.66
N ARG A 64 12.61 -11.36 -3.91
CA ARG A 64 13.79 -12.17 -3.58
C ARG A 64 15.07 -11.66 -4.22
N SER A 65 14.99 -11.13 -5.45
CA SER A 65 16.15 -10.63 -6.19
C SER A 65 16.72 -9.31 -5.64
N TYR A 66 15.88 -8.49 -5.01
CA TYR A 66 16.23 -7.11 -4.65
C TYR A 66 16.00 -6.73 -3.19
N LYS A 67 15.43 -7.61 -2.36
CA LYS A 67 15.17 -7.30 -0.95
C LYS A 67 16.43 -6.91 -0.18
N ASP A 68 17.53 -7.61 -0.43
CA ASP A 68 18.83 -7.33 0.21
C ASP A 68 19.50 -6.07 -0.36
N LYS A 69 18.98 -5.55 -1.49
CA LYS A 69 19.36 -4.28 -2.10
C LYS A 69 18.42 -3.13 -1.72
N GLY A 70 17.44 -3.37 -0.86
CA GLY A 70 16.55 -2.35 -0.31
C GLY A 70 15.17 -2.25 -0.96
N LEU A 71 14.76 -3.19 -1.82
CA LEU A 71 13.36 -3.28 -2.27
C LEU A 71 12.49 -3.92 -1.19
N VAL A 72 11.28 -3.39 -0.97
CA VAL A 72 10.24 -4.06 -0.20
C VAL A 72 8.93 -4.02 -0.98
N ILE A 73 8.29 -5.16 -1.15
CA ILE A 73 6.92 -5.25 -1.71
C ILE A 73 5.94 -5.34 -0.54
N LEU A 74 4.86 -4.56 -0.56
CA LEU A 74 3.81 -4.58 0.45
C LEU A 74 2.50 -5.02 -0.20
N GLY A 75 2.04 -6.23 0.13
CA GLY A 75 0.81 -6.80 -0.42
C GLY A 75 -0.41 -6.48 0.43
N PHE A 76 -1.41 -5.82 -0.16
CA PHE A 76 -2.67 -5.44 0.50
C PHE A 76 -3.84 -6.17 -0.16
N PRO A 77 -4.37 -7.24 0.45
CA PRO A 77 -5.53 -7.94 -0.07
C PRO A 77 -6.73 -6.99 -0.19
N ALA A 78 -7.46 -7.06 -1.31
CA ALA A 78 -8.59 -6.19 -1.59
C ALA A 78 -9.75 -6.98 -2.22
N ASN A 79 -10.96 -6.84 -1.66
CA ASN A 79 -12.15 -7.53 -2.15
C ASN A 79 -13.05 -6.65 -3.03
N ASP A 80 -12.62 -5.43 -3.33
CA ASP A 80 -13.40 -4.38 -4.00
C ASP A 80 -13.73 -4.70 -5.47
N PHE A 81 -13.00 -5.64 -6.07
CA PHE A 81 -13.11 -5.98 -7.49
C PHE A 81 -13.59 -7.42 -7.66
N GLY A 82 -14.86 -7.56 -8.06
CA GLY A 82 -15.47 -8.86 -8.37
C GLY A 82 -15.52 -9.85 -7.21
N ALA A 83 -15.41 -9.38 -5.96
CA ALA A 83 -15.35 -10.20 -4.76
C ALA A 83 -14.26 -11.30 -4.82
N GLN A 84 -13.10 -10.97 -5.40
CA GLN A 84 -12.01 -11.91 -5.69
C GLN A 84 -11.05 -12.17 -4.51
N GLU A 85 -11.34 -11.61 -3.33
CA GLU A 85 -10.59 -11.83 -2.09
C GLU A 85 -11.55 -12.00 -0.87
N PRO A 86 -12.46 -12.99 -0.91
CA PRO A 86 -13.52 -13.12 0.08
C PRO A 86 -13.02 -13.63 1.44
N GLY A 87 -11.88 -14.33 1.46
CA GLY A 87 -11.34 -14.99 2.65
C GLY A 87 -10.92 -14.05 3.78
N THR A 88 -10.74 -14.61 4.95
CA THR A 88 -10.12 -13.98 6.13
C THR A 88 -8.62 -13.78 5.94
N ASP A 89 -8.00 -12.93 6.75
CA ASP A 89 -6.54 -12.71 6.71
C ASP A 89 -5.75 -14.03 6.84
N GLU A 90 -6.21 -14.95 7.70
CA GLU A 90 -5.60 -16.28 7.89
C GLU A 90 -5.66 -17.15 6.63
N GLU A 91 -6.82 -17.17 5.96
CA GLU A 91 -7.04 -17.91 4.71
C GLU A 91 -6.22 -17.32 3.56
N ILE A 92 -6.17 -15.99 3.47
CA ILE A 92 -5.39 -15.27 2.45
C ILE A 92 -3.90 -15.53 2.65
N LYS A 93 -3.40 -15.44 3.89
CA LYS A 93 -2.01 -15.77 4.23
C LYS A 93 -1.67 -17.19 3.83
N THR A 94 -2.54 -18.14 4.20
CA THR A 94 -2.38 -19.56 3.85
C THR A 94 -2.34 -19.76 2.34
N PHE A 95 -3.24 -19.10 1.59
CA PHE A 95 -3.25 -19.17 0.13
C PHE A 95 -1.94 -18.64 -0.48
N CYS A 96 -1.53 -17.43 -0.11
CA CYS A 96 -0.35 -16.77 -0.69
C CYS A 96 0.94 -17.56 -0.40
N THR A 97 1.10 -18.05 0.83
CA THR A 97 2.27 -18.84 1.23
C THR A 97 2.27 -20.22 0.56
N THR A 98 1.18 -20.98 0.64
CA THR A 98 1.17 -22.37 0.15
C THR A 98 1.10 -22.49 -1.37
N LYS A 99 0.49 -21.53 -2.07
CA LYS A 99 0.33 -21.58 -3.54
C LYS A 99 1.42 -20.85 -4.31
N TYR A 100 1.97 -19.79 -3.73
CA TYR A 100 2.88 -18.88 -4.44
C TYR A 100 4.20 -18.64 -3.72
N ASP A 101 4.39 -19.21 -2.52
CA ASP A 101 5.60 -19.04 -1.70
C ASP A 101 5.95 -17.56 -1.48
N VAL A 102 4.90 -16.74 -1.27
CA VAL A 102 5.03 -15.30 -1.00
C VAL A 102 5.79 -15.09 0.31
N THR A 103 6.88 -14.31 0.25
CA THR A 103 7.71 -13.95 1.42
C THR A 103 7.80 -12.45 1.66
N PHE A 104 7.25 -11.63 0.76
CA PHE A 104 7.12 -10.20 1.04
C PHE A 104 6.02 -9.93 2.08
N PRO A 105 6.10 -8.82 2.84
CA PRO A 105 5.09 -8.45 3.83
C PRO A 105 3.68 -8.38 3.26
N MET A 106 2.75 -9.05 3.95
CA MET A 106 1.32 -9.03 3.66
C MET A 106 0.58 -8.31 4.79
N PHE A 107 -0.46 -7.56 4.42
CA PHE A 107 -1.28 -6.76 5.33
C PHE A 107 -2.71 -7.30 5.42
N SER A 108 -3.46 -6.83 6.41
CA SER A 108 -4.89 -7.14 6.53
C SER A 108 -5.63 -6.66 5.29
N LYS A 109 -6.71 -7.38 4.96
CA LYS A 109 -7.61 -6.99 3.88
C LYS A 109 -8.15 -5.58 4.10
N VAL A 110 -8.17 -4.78 3.02
CA VAL A 110 -8.46 -3.34 3.08
C VAL A 110 -9.33 -2.91 1.91
N VAL A 111 -10.13 -1.85 2.12
CA VAL A 111 -10.95 -1.22 1.08
C VAL A 111 -10.08 -0.26 0.29
N VAL A 112 -9.92 -0.49 -1.01
CA VAL A 112 -9.05 0.34 -1.87
C VAL A 112 -9.82 1.18 -2.90
N LYS A 113 -11.16 1.07 -2.92
CA LYS A 113 -12.03 1.77 -3.87
C LYS A 113 -13.28 2.35 -3.20
N GLY A 114 -13.80 3.44 -3.77
CA GLY A 114 -15.05 4.07 -3.31
C GLY A 114 -14.87 4.99 -2.11
N SER A 115 -15.97 5.40 -1.50
CA SER A 115 -15.99 6.42 -0.43
C SER A 115 -15.43 5.95 0.92
N SER A 116 -15.20 4.64 1.08
CA SER A 116 -14.64 4.04 2.29
C SER A 116 -13.21 3.55 2.08
N LYS A 117 -12.54 4.05 1.02
CA LYS A 117 -11.14 3.76 0.71
C LYS A 117 -10.28 4.08 1.93
N ALA A 118 -9.35 3.19 2.25
CA ALA A 118 -8.47 3.41 3.39
C ALA A 118 -7.56 4.63 3.17
N PRO A 119 -7.20 5.39 4.22
CA PRO A 119 -6.40 6.62 4.09
C PRO A 119 -5.10 6.46 3.31
N LEU A 120 -4.40 5.32 3.47
CA LEU A 120 -3.21 5.02 2.67
C LEU A 120 -3.53 5.01 1.17
N PHE A 121 -4.62 4.35 0.76
CA PHE A 121 -5.00 4.25 -0.65
C PHE A 121 -5.59 5.55 -1.19
N GLU A 122 -6.23 6.39 -0.36
CA GLU A 122 -6.58 7.77 -0.73
C GLU A 122 -5.31 8.58 -1.07
N PHE A 123 -4.29 8.48 -0.22
CA PHE A 123 -3.00 9.13 -0.47
C PHE A 123 -2.33 8.61 -1.75
N LEU A 124 -2.26 7.30 -1.94
CA LEU A 124 -1.65 6.69 -3.14
C LEU A 124 -2.39 7.09 -4.42
N THR A 125 -3.72 7.00 -4.43
CA THR A 125 -4.54 7.38 -5.60
C THR A 125 -4.54 8.88 -5.89
N SER A 126 -4.23 9.73 -4.90
CA SER A 126 -3.96 11.16 -5.11
C SER A 126 -2.59 11.46 -5.74
N GLY A 127 -1.77 10.44 -5.98
CA GLY A 127 -0.43 10.52 -6.56
C GLY A 127 0.70 10.41 -5.54
N GLY A 128 0.41 10.21 -4.25
CA GLY A 128 1.44 9.97 -3.24
C GLY A 128 2.48 11.10 -3.10
N GLY A 129 2.10 12.35 -3.40
CA GLY A 129 3.00 13.50 -3.48
C GLY A 129 3.62 13.74 -4.87
N ASN A 130 3.39 12.84 -5.83
CA ASN A 130 3.69 13.04 -7.25
C ASN A 130 2.40 12.98 -8.09
N PRO A 131 1.85 14.13 -8.51
CA PRO A 131 0.61 14.19 -9.29
C PRO A 131 0.62 13.36 -10.58
N SER A 132 1.79 13.04 -11.16
CA SER A 132 1.87 12.19 -12.36
C SER A 132 1.50 10.73 -12.10
N LEU A 133 1.45 10.32 -10.82
CA LEU A 133 1.05 8.98 -10.39
C LEU A 133 -0.39 8.94 -9.88
N ALA A 134 -1.12 10.06 -9.93
CA ALA A 134 -2.50 10.12 -9.49
C ALA A 134 -3.39 9.31 -10.45
N GLY A 135 -4.31 8.55 -9.88
CA GLY A 135 -5.18 7.63 -10.61
C GLY A 135 -5.95 6.73 -9.67
N GLU A 136 -7.19 6.44 -10.03
CA GLU A 136 -8.00 5.45 -9.32
C GLU A 136 -7.50 4.03 -9.61
N ILE A 137 -7.82 3.10 -8.71
CA ILE A 137 -7.51 1.69 -8.91
C ILE A 137 -8.62 1.08 -9.77
N ASP A 138 -8.25 0.68 -10.99
CA ASP A 138 -9.19 0.05 -11.91
C ASP A 138 -9.42 -1.42 -11.59
N TRP A 139 -8.39 -2.14 -11.10
CA TRP A 139 -8.46 -3.57 -10.83
C TRP A 139 -7.49 -4.06 -9.75
N ASN A 140 -7.56 -5.36 -9.42
CA ASN A 140 -6.56 -6.03 -8.61
C ASN A 140 -5.19 -6.09 -9.31
N PHE A 141 -4.13 -6.03 -8.51
CA PHE A 141 -2.71 -5.96 -8.89
C PHE A 141 -2.25 -4.62 -9.48
N GLU A 142 -2.89 -3.51 -9.10
CA GLU A 142 -2.36 -2.15 -9.32
C GLU A 142 -1.13 -1.91 -8.45
N LYS A 143 -0.22 -1.03 -8.90
CA LYS A 143 1.10 -0.84 -8.30
C LYS A 143 1.39 0.63 -8.07
N PHE A 144 1.83 0.98 -6.86
CA PHE A 144 2.31 2.32 -6.49
C PHE A 144 3.77 2.28 -6.06
#